data_AF-A0A0J9S2E0-F1
#
_entry.id   AF-A0A0J9S2E0-F1
#
_cell.length_a   1.000
_cell.length_b   1.000
_cell.length_c   1.000
_cell.angle_alpha   90.00
_cell.angle_beta   90.00
_cell.angle_gamma   90.00
#
_symmetry.space_group_name_H-M   'P 1'
#
loop_
_entity.id
_entity.type
_entity.pdbx_description
1 polymer ?
#
loop_
_entity_poly.entity_id
_entity_poly.type
_entity_poly.pdbx_seq_one_letter_code
_entity_poly.pdbx_strand_id
1 'polypeptide(L)'
;MTREENIEAESYDFFDNVVNYIEKAKSNVGPSNYESKCKSFMQTSGHYITDKETGKNICEQFIKLYYSLKDYDKCISNSRPDKLCSNFLNYWINSKLRKIMKGEDNCVSHVYDLLESQFTADEDFNINIDNKYIYNINEDDLHKMNILYSLYEKYTDISAMLENTTSRDKELLLSLSNASCKVYHEANYMYMQTKKKYNPLKGPSENINKINIYIYNLWVSHYYTNKMDN
;
A
#
# COMPACT_ATOMS: atom_id res chain seq x y z
N MET A 1 -15.08 -6.72 -22.39
CA MET A 1 -13.69 -6.62 -22.88
C MET A 1 -12.90 -5.89 -21.81
N THR A 2 -12.23 -6.62 -20.94
CA THR A 2 -11.48 -6.08 -19.80
C THR A 2 -10.03 -5.95 -20.21
N ARG A 3 -9.48 -4.74 -20.10
CA ARG A 3 -8.08 -4.45 -20.42
C ARG A 3 -7.27 -4.73 -19.16
N GLU A 4 -6.74 -5.94 -19.04
CA GLU A 4 -5.58 -6.15 -18.15
C GLU A 4 -4.42 -5.40 -18.79
N GLU A 5 -3.97 -4.33 -18.15
CA GLU A 5 -2.82 -3.57 -18.63
C GLU A 5 -1.55 -4.18 -18.06
N ASN A 6 -0.62 -4.53 -18.95
CA ASN A 6 0.76 -4.81 -18.55
C ASN A 6 1.31 -3.54 -17.91
N ILE A 7 1.76 -3.67 -16.68
CA ILE A 7 2.19 -2.56 -15.86
C ILE A 7 3.52 -2.04 -16.40
N GLU A 8 3.55 -0.77 -16.79
CA GLU A 8 4.79 -0.11 -17.21
C GLU A 8 5.73 0.05 -16.00
N ALA A 9 7.04 0.12 -16.24
CA ALA A 9 8.03 0.32 -15.18
C ALA A 9 7.70 1.55 -14.31
N GLU A 10 7.14 2.61 -14.92
CA GLU A 10 6.75 3.86 -14.27
C GLU A 10 5.62 3.70 -13.24
N SER A 11 4.87 2.59 -13.26
CA SER A 11 3.86 2.29 -12.24
C SER A 11 4.46 1.82 -10.91
N TYR A 12 5.75 1.43 -10.89
CA TYR A 12 6.48 1.09 -9.66
C TYR A 12 7.18 2.29 -9.03
N ASP A 13 7.26 3.43 -9.71
CA ASP A 13 8.05 4.60 -9.25
C ASP A 13 7.55 5.19 -7.93
N PHE A 14 6.28 4.94 -7.55
CA PHE A 14 5.78 5.36 -6.23
C PHE A 14 6.54 4.68 -5.08
N PHE A 15 7.19 3.53 -5.33
CA PHE A 15 7.99 2.83 -4.33
C PHE A 15 9.21 3.62 -3.86
N ASP A 16 9.69 4.60 -4.63
CA ASP A 16 10.80 5.46 -4.23
C ASP A 16 10.45 6.37 -3.04
N ASN A 17 9.15 6.67 -2.84
CA ASN A 17 8.64 7.50 -1.75
C ASN A 17 7.61 6.78 -0.87
N VAL A 18 7.57 5.44 -0.91
CA VAL A 18 6.52 4.63 -0.28
C VAL A 18 6.42 4.78 1.23
N VAL A 19 7.51 5.09 1.93
CA VAL A 19 7.48 5.33 3.38
C VAL A 19 6.53 6.48 3.72
N ASN A 20 6.62 7.59 2.96
CA ASN A 20 5.71 8.74 3.13
C ASN A 20 4.25 8.33 2.87
N TYR A 21 4.02 7.51 1.83
CA TYR A 21 2.68 7.03 1.50
C TYR A 21 2.10 6.09 2.58
N ILE A 22 2.93 5.22 3.17
CA ILE A 22 2.56 4.35 4.30
C ILE A 22 2.14 5.19 5.51
N GLU A 23 2.90 6.23 5.85
CA GLU A 23 2.55 7.12 6.95
C GLU A 23 1.22 7.83 6.72
N LYS A 24 0.97 8.30 5.50
CA LYS A 24 -0.33 8.89 5.12
C LYS A 24 -1.46 7.86 5.17
N ALA A 25 -1.23 6.62 4.76
CA ALA A 25 -2.21 5.54 4.86
C ALA A 25 -2.59 5.19 6.31
N LYS A 26 -1.70 5.44 7.27
CA LYS A 26 -1.94 5.25 8.71
C LYS A 26 -2.64 6.45 9.37
N SER A 27 -2.71 7.59 8.68
CA SER A 27 -3.34 8.78 9.24
C SER A 27 -4.87 8.65 9.30
N ASN A 28 -5.47 9.27 10.31
CA ASN A 28 -6.93 9.27 10.51
C ASN A 28 -7.61 10.55 10.00
N VAL A 29 -6.94 11.31 9.13
CA VAL A 29 -7.50 12.55 8.57
C VAL A 29 -8.52 12.18 7.51
N GLY A 30 -9.74 12.67 7.64
CA GLY A 30 -10.80 12.45 6.67
C GLY A 30 -11.84 13.57 6.72
N PRO A 31 -12.63 13.73 5.65
CA PRO A 31 -13.74 14.69 5.63
C PRO A 31 -14.80 14.32 6.68
N SER A 32 -15.78 15.20 6.92
CA SER A 32 -16.98 14.81 7.66
C SER A 32 -17.89 13.92 6.80
N ASN A 33 -18.82 13.18 7.43
CA ASN A 33 -19.95 12.50 6.77
C ASN A 33 -19.65 11.37 5.74
N TYR A 34 -18.38 11.00 5.50
CA TYR A 34 -18.01 9.92 4.55
C TYR A 34 -18.58 8.54 4.93
N GLU A 35 -18.84 8.27 6.21
CA GLU A 35 -19.38 7.00 6.69
C GLU A 35 -20.73 6.65 6.02
N SER A 36 -21.58 7.67 5.84
CA SER A 36 -22.87 7.52 5.17
C SER A 36 -22.72 7.13 3.70
N LYS A 37 -21.72 7.72 3.02
CA LYS A 37 -21.39 7.43 1.63
C LYS A 37 -20.79 6.04 1.47
N CYS A 38 -19.93 5.62 2.39
CA CYS A 38 -19.41 4.24 2.39
C CYS A 38 -20.49 3.21 2.69
N LYS A 39 -21.53 3.56 3.47
CA LYS A 39 -22.73 2.72 3.61
C LYS A 39 -23.49 2.60 2.28
N SER A 40 -23.67 3.70 1.55
CA SER A 40 -24.30 3.71 0.23
C SER A 40 -23.49 2.91 -0.80
N PHE A 41 -22.16 3.05 -0.80
CA PHE A 41 -21.26 2.22 -1.60
C PHE A 41 -21.50 0.73 -1.36
N MET A 42 -21.62 0.29 -0.11
CA MET A 42 -21.88 -1.13 0.18
C MET A 42 -23.26 -1.61 -0.27
N GLN A 43 -24.23 -0.71 -0.42
CA GLN A 43 -25.54 -1.04 -1.00
C GLN A 43 -25.43 -1.26 -2.52
N THR A 44 -24.61 -0.45 -3.22
CA THR A 44 -24.45 -0.50 -4.68
C THR A 44 -23.44 -1.55 -5.14
N SER A 45 -22.41 -1.85 -4.35
CA SER A 45 -21.34 -2.80 -4.68
C SER A 45 -21.45 -4.16 -3.97
N GLY A 46 -22.41 -4.32 -3.06
CA GLY A 46 -22.49 -5.48 -2.17
C GLY A 46 -22.65 -6.84 -2.87
N HIS A 47 -23.11 -6.88 -4.12
CA HIS A 47 -23.13 -8.13 -4.90
C HIS A 47 -21.73 -8.53 -5.39
N TYR A 48 -20.80 -7.59 -5.56
CA TYR A 48 -19.39 -7.85 -5.93
C TYR A 48 -18.51 -8.22 -4.73
N ILE A 49 -18.96 -7.98 -3.50
CA ILE A 49 -18.14 -8.11 -2.28
C ILE A 49 -18.63 -9.27 -1.40
N THR A 50 -17.72 -10.11 -0.91
CA THR A 50 -17.98 -11.22 0.02
C THR A 50 -18.21 -10.74 1.45
N ASP A 51 -17.34 -9.88 1.96
CA ASP A 51 -17.40 -9.31 3.30
C ASP A 51 -17.77 -7.83 3.23
N LYS A 52 -19.04 -7.53 3.52
CA LYS A 52 -19.57 -6.18 3.42
C LYS A 52 -19.01 -5.22 4.46
N GLU A 53 -18.68 -5.72 5.66
CA GLU A 53 -18.13 -4.88 6.72
C GLU A 53 -16.69 -4.50 6.39
N THR A 54 -15.89 -5.47 5.93
CA THR A 54 -14.54 -5.20 5.42
C THR A 54 -14.58 -4.27 4.20
N GLY A 55 -15.54 -4.44 3.29
CA GLY A 55 -15.74 -3.52 2.16
C GLY A 55 -16.05 -2.08 2.58
N LYS A 56 -16.92 -1.89 3.59
CA LYS A 56 -17.21 -0.57 4.17
C LYS A 56 -15.94 0.06 4.75
N ASN A 57 -15.19 -0.71 5.55
CA ASN A 57 -13.95 -0.26 6.17
C ASN A 57 -12.87 0.11 5.13
N ILE A 58 -12.80 -0.61 4.01
CA ILE A 58 -11.90 -0.26 2.90
C ILE A 58 -12.30 1.07 2.28
N CYS A 59 -13.59 1.31 2.04
CA CYS A 59 -14.06 2.62 1.55
C CYS A 59 -13.63 3.74 2.52
N GLU A 60 -13.90 3.59 3.81
CA GLU A 60 -13.56 4.62 4.80
C GLU A 60 -12.05 4.91 4.86
N GLN A 61 -11.22 3.86 4.83
CA GLN A 61 -9.76 4.00 4.78
C GLN A 61 -9.29 4.66 3.49
N PHE A 62 -9.90 4.31 2.34
CA PHE A 62 -9.54 4.89 1.05
C PHE A 62 -9.81 6.40 1.02
N ILE A 63 -10.96 6.84 1.52
CA ILE A 63 -11.31 8.26 1.55
C ILE A 63 -10.37 9.04 2.47
N LYS A 64 -10.06 8.50 3.65
CA LYS A 64 -9.06 9.10 4.54
C LYS A 64 -7.71 9.22 3.85
N LEU A 65 -7.25 8.13 3.23
CA LEU A 65 -5.99 8.11 2.50
C LEU A 65 -5.97 9.16 1.38
N TYR A 66 -7.03 9.25 0.58
CA TYR A 66 -7.13 10.23 -0.51
C TYR A 66 -6.97 11.67 0.01
N TYR A 67 -7.66 12.03 1.10
CA TYR A 67 -7.55 13.37 1.68
C TYR A 67 -6.18 13.61 2.33
N SER A 68 -5.60 12.62 3.00
CA SER A 68 -4.25 12.73 3.57
C SER A 68 -3.16 12.90 2.51
N LEU A 69 -3.38 12.34 1.32
CA LEU A 69 -2.51 12.54 0.16
C LEU A 69 -2.82 13.84 -0.57
N LYS A 70 -4.07 14.31 -0.57
CA LYS A 70 -4.44 15.64 -1.07
C LYS A 70 -3.60 16.69 -0.34
N ASP A 71 -3.54 16.67 0.98
CA ASP A 71 -2.74 17.64 1.74
C ASP A 71 -1.21 17.40 1.66
N TYR A 72 -0.74 16.47 0.82
CA TYR A 72 0.67 16.26 0.55
C TYR A 72 1.08 17.04 -0.71
N ASP A 73 1.89 18.09 -0.56
CA ASP A 73 2.26 19.07 -1.60
C ASP A 73 2.71 18.48 -2.95
N LYS A 74 3.21 17.24 -2.97
CA LYS A 74 3.60 16.56 -4.23
C LYS A 74 2.43 15.95 -4.99
N CYS A 75 1.31 15.62 -4.34
CA CYS A 75 0.16 14.99 -4.99
C CYS A 75 -0.79 15.99 -5.67
N ILE A 76 -0.85 17.24 -5.20
CA ILE A 76 -1.66 18.30 -5.79
C ILE A 76 -0.79 19.23 -6.62
N SER A 77 -0.77 19.01 -7.94
CA SER A 77 -0.86 20.16 -8.83
C SER A 77 -2.34 20.29 -9.21
N ASN A 78 -2.91 21.49 -9.10
CA ASN A 78 -4.35 21.82 -9.19
C ASN A 78 -5.05 21.51 -10.54
N SER A 79 -4.57 20.53 -11.30
CA SER A 79 -5.22 20.05 -12.53
C SER A 79 -5.02 18.56 -12.82
N ARG A 80 -4.11 17.87 -12.12
CA ARG A 80 -3.85 16.43 -12.30
C ARG A 80 -3.27 15.85 -11.00
N PRO A 81 -3.78 14.71 -10.49
CA PRO A 81 -3.04 13.98 -9.47
C PRO A 81 -1.65 13.63 -10.04
N ASP A 82 -0.60 13.84 -9.23
CA ASP A 82 0.73 13.35 -9.58
C ASP A 82 0.62 11.86 -9.93
N LYS A 83 1.23 11.46 -11.06
CA LYS A 83 1.27 10.08 -11.54
C LYS A 83 1.68 9.13 -10.42
N LEU A 84 2.59 9.54 -9.54
CA LEU A 84 3.03 8.73 -8.40
C LEU A 84 1.93 8.49 -7.37
N CYS A 85 1.14 9.52 -7.02
CA CYS A 85 0.05 9.38 -6.06
C CYS A 85 -1.11 8.56 -6.64
N SER A 86 -1.42 8.77 -7.92
CA SER A 86 -2.36 7.92 -8.66
C SER A 86 -1.92 6.46 -8.70
N ASN A 87 -0.63 6.19 -8.98
CA ASN A 87 -0.09 4.83 -8.99
C ASN A 87 -0.19 4.18 -7.61
N PHE A 88 0.12 4.92 -6.53
CA PHE A 88 -0.04 4.41 -5.17
C PHE A 88 -1.51 4.13 -4.82
N LEU A 89 -2.43 5.04 -5.12
CA LEU A 89 -3.86 4.85 -4.88
C LEU A 89 -4.41 3.64 -5.65
N ASN A 90 -3.98 3.46 -6.89
CA ASN A 90 -4.32 2.31 -7.71
C ASN A 90 -3.81 1.00 -7.10
N TYR A 91 -2.54 0.96 -6.70
CA TYR A 91 -1.97 -0.18 -5.97
C TYR A 91 -2.76 -0.47 -4.69
N TRP A 92 -2.99 0.56 -3.88
CA TRP A 92 -3.62 0.42 -2.57
C TRP A 92 -5.02 -0.16 -2.72
N ILE A 93 -5.87 0.39 -3.60
CA ILE A 93 -7.25 -0.09 -3.76
C ILE A 93 -7.30 -1.51 -4.34
N ASN A 94 -6.42 -1.85 -5.29
CA ASN A 94 -6.27 -3.22 -5.82
C ASN A 94 -5.90 -4.21 -4.70
N SER A 95 -4.90 -3.87 -3.88
CA SER A 95 -4.41 -4.73 -2.78
C SER A 95 -5.49 -5.03 -1.72
N LYS A 96 -6.48 -4.16 -1.58
CA LYS A 96 -7.56 -4.27 -0.58
C LYS A 96 -8.80 -4.94 -1.15
N LEU A 97 -9.33 -4.45 -2.28
CA LEU A 97 -10.58 -4.96 -2.85
C LEU A 97 -10.44 -6.40 -3.35
N ARG A 98 -9.33 -6.78 -3.98
CA ARG A 98 -9.14 -8.16 -4.49
C ARG A 98 -9.26 -9.23 -3.41
N LYS A 99 -8.99 -8.91 -2.14
CA LYS A 99 -9.14 -9.85 -1.02
C LYS A 99 -10.59 -10.19 -0.69
N ILE A 100 -11.53 -9.35 -1.09
CA ILE A 100 -12.95 -9.44 -0.71
C ILE A 100 -13.90 -9.47 -1.90
N MET A 101 -13.39 -9.43 -3.14
CA MET A 101 -14.22 -9.49 -4.34
C MET A 101 -14.67 -10.93 -4.63
N LYS A 102 -15.90 -11.07 -5.15
CA LYS A 102 -16.49 -12.38 -5.51
C LYS A 102 -16.01 -12.85 -6.87
N GLY A 103 -15.24 -13.93 -6.94
CA GLY A 103 -14.85 -14.53 -8.22
C GLY A 103 -13.84 -13.69 -9.02
N GLU A 104 -13.20 -14.36 -9.97
CA GLU A 104 -12.03 -13.83 -10.69
C GLU A 104 -12.39 -12.80 -11.78
N ASP A 105 -13.65 -12.80 -12.25
CA ASP A 105 -14.11 -11.90 -13.32
C ASP A 105 -14.42 -10.47 -12.84
N ASN A 106 -14.48 -10.24 -11.53
CA ASN A 106 -14.80 -8.92 -11.01
C ASN A 106 -13.60 -7.98 -11.11
N CYS A 107 -13.83 -6.82 -11.73
CA CYS A 107 -12.82 -5.82 -11.99
C CYS A 107 -12.75 -4.80 -10.85
N VAL A 108 -11.55 -4.54 -10.33
CA VAL A 108 -11.31 -3.54 -9.29
C VAL A 108 -11.75 -2.16 -9.77
N SER A 109 -11.42 -1.81 -11.02
CA SER A 109 -11.87 -0.58 -11.69
C SER A 109 -13.39 -0.39 -11.60
N HIS A 110 -14.18 -1.42 -11.93
CA HIS A 110 -15.64 -1.36 -11.85
C HIS A 110 -16.17 -1.17 -10.43
N VAL A 111 -15.59 -1.88 -9.45
CA VAL A 111 -15.97 -1.70 -8.04
C VAL A 111 -15.56 -0.30 -7.53
N TYR A 112 -14.43 0.21 -8.01
CA TYR A 112 -13.98 1.56 -7.72
C TYR A 112 -14.93 2.62 -8.30
N ASP A 113 -15.43 2.47 -9.54
CA ASP A 113 -16.40 3.40 -10.13
C ASP A 113 -17.68 3.52 -9.26
N LEU A 114 -18.12 2.39 -8.67
CA LEU A 114 -19.24 2.38 -7.73
C LEU A 114 -18.92 3.09 -6.42
N LEU A 115 -17.68 3.02 -5.94
CA LEU A 115 -17.20 3.76 -4.78
C LEU A 115 -17.17 5.26 -5.10
N GLU A 116 -16.48 5.64 -6.16
CA GLU A 116 -16.27 7.03 -6.58
C GLU A 116 -17.60 7.75 -6.81
N SER A 117 -18.55 7.10 -7.49
CA SER A 117 -19.88 7.67 -7.77
C SER A 117 -20.68 8.07 -6.51
N GLN A 118 -20.33 7.54 -5.32
CA GLN A 118 -20.97 7.99 -4.08
C GLN A 118 -20.51 9.39 -3.65
N PHE A 119 -19.36 9.83 -4.15
CA PHE A 119 -18.68 11.08 -3.76
C PHE A 119 -18.68 12.12 -4.88
N THR A 120 -18.62 11.75 -6.16
CA THR A 120 -18.42 12.71 -7.30
C THR A 120 -19.48 13.81 -7.40
N ALA A 121 -20.72 13.53 -7.04
CA ALA A 121 -21.84 14.48 -7.18
C ALA A 121 -22.10 15.31 -5.90
N ASP A 122 -21.25 15.16 -4.88
CA ASP A 122 -21.44 15.81 -3.59
C ASP A 122 -20.44 16.96 -3.44
N GLU A 123 -20.96 18.18 -3.28
CA GLU A 123 -20.14 19.40 -3.20
C GLU A 123 -19.21 19.40 -1.97
N ASP A 124 -19.56 18.64 -0.92
CA ASP A 124 -18.72 18.47 0.27
C ASP A 124 -17.51 17.55 0.00
N PHE A 125 -17.55 16.75 -1.08
CA PHE A 125 -16.54 15.77 -1.43
C PHE A 125 -15.89 16.07 -2.79
N ASN A 126 -14.72 16.71 -2.76
CA ASN A 126 -13.93 16.94 -3.97
C ASN A 126 -12.96 15.77 -4.23
N ILE A 127 -13.56 14.59 -4.48
CA ILE A 127 -12.86 13.36 -4.90
C ILE A 127 -12.98 13.25 -6.41
N ASN A 128 -11.85 13.35 -7.10
CA ASN A 128 -11.78 13.25 -8.55
C ASN A 128 -10.46 12.57 -8.92
N ILE A 129 -10.45 11.24 -8.86
CA ILE A 129 -9.34 10.46 -9.40
C ILE A 129 -9.85 9.91 -10.71
N ASP A 130 -9.47 10.58 -11.81
CA ASP A 130 -9.83 10.16 -13.16
C ASP A 130 -9.66 8.63 -13.31
N ASN A 131 -10.74 7.96 -13.70
CA ASN A 131 -10.88 6.51 -13.71
C ASN A 131 -9.78 5.84 -14.56
N LYS A 132 -9.13 6.59 -15.47
CA LYS A 132 -7.94 6.11 -16.20
C LYS A 132 -6.74 5.77 -15.29
N TYR A 133 -6.72 6.27 -14.05
CA TYR A 133 -5.67 6.02 -13.08
C TYR A 133 -5.96 4.84 -12.16
N ILE A 134 -7.22 4.41 -12.06
CA ILE A 134 -7.62 3.22 -11.29
C ILE A 134 -7.97 2.09 -12.26
N TYR A 135 -7.04 1.16 -12.40
CA TYR A 135 -7.13 0.05 -13.35
C TYR A 135 -6.86 -1.28 -12.64
N ASN A 136 -7.18 -2.39 -13.30
CA ASN A 136 -6.93 -3.71 -12.76
C ASN A 136 -5.43 -4.03 -12.87
N ILE A 137 -4.74 -4.13 -11.73
CA ILE A 137 -3.37 -4.63 -11.66
C ILE A 137 -3.43 -6.15 -11.81
N ASN A 138 -2.67 -6.73 -12.74
CA ASN A 138 -2.64 -8.20 -12.90
C ASN A 138 -2.12 -8.88 -11.62
N GLU A 139 -2.54 -10.13 -11.39
CA GLU A 139 -2.32 -10.80 -10.10
C GLU A 139 -0.83 -10.99 -9.78
N ASP A 140 -0.01 -11.32 -10.78
CA ASP A 140 1.43 -11.53 -10.60
C ASP A 140 2.15 -10.25 -10.17
N ASP A 141 1.83 -9.12 -10.81
CA ASP A 141 2.44 -7.84 -10.47
C ASP A 141 1.92 -7.30 -9.14
N LEU A 142 0.63 -7.46 -8.85
CA LEU A 142 0.06 -7.12 -7.56
C LEU A 142 0.72 -7.91 -6.43
N HIS A 143 0.92 -9.21 -6.63
CA HIS A 143 1.59 -10.07 -5.68
C HIS A 143 3.01 -9.57 -5.36
N LYS A 144 3.80 -9.22 -6.39
CA LYS A 144 5.13 -8.61 -6.21
C LYS A 144 5.05 -7.27 -5.46
N MET A 145 4.11 -6.40 -5.82
CA MET A 145 3.91 -5.11 -5.16
C MET A 145 3.54 -5.29 -3.68
N ASN A 146 2.66 -6.24 -3.35
CA ASN A 146 2.26 -6.55 -1.98
C ASN A 146 3.45 -6.99 -1.12
N ILE A 147 4.35 -7.81 -1.67
CA ILE A 147 5.57 -8.24 -0.96
C ILE A 147 6.48 -7.05 -0.69
N LEU A 148 6.72 -6.22 -1.72
CA LEU A 148 7.56 -5.03 -1.57
C LEU A 148 6.98 -4.06 -0.55
N TYR A 149 5.69 -3.77 -0.65
CA TYR A 149 5.00 -2.88 0.30
C TYR A 149 5.02 -3.43 1.73
N SER A 150 4.80 -4.74 1.92
CA SER A 150 4.87 -5.42 3.21
C SER A 150 6.27 -5.31 3.85
N LEU A 151 7.33 -5.27 3.04
CA LEU A 151 8.69 -5.03 3.52
C LEU A 151 8.86 -3.59 4.02
N TYR A 152 8.38 -2.60 3.26
CA TYR A 152 8.45 -1.19 3.66
C TYR A 152 7.58 -0.86 4.87
N GLU A 153 6.41 -1.49 5.01
CA GLU A 153 5.56 -1.35 6.21
C GLU A 153 6.33 -1.76 7.47
N LYS A 154 6.95 -2.94 7.44
CA LYS A 154 7.73 -3.45 8.59
C LYS A 154 8.96 -2.60 8.85
N TYR A 155 9.63 -2.13 7.81
CA TYR A 155 10.74 -1.18 7.96
C TYR A 155 10.29 0.10 8.69
N THR A 156 9.15 0.65 8.30
CA THR A 156 8.58 1.86 8.93
C THR A 156 8.23 1.60 10.39
N ASP A 157 7.59 0.45 10.69
CA ASP A 157 7.25 0.06 12.07
C ASP A 157 8.49 -0.12 12.95
N ILE A 158 9.51 -0.83 12.45
CA ILE A 158 10.79 -1.04 13.14
C ILE A 158 11.48 0.29 13.39
N SER A 159 11.53 1.18 12.40
CA SER A 159 12.20 2.49 12.51
C SER A 159 11.52 3.36 13.57
N ALA A 160 10.19 3.45 13.55
CA ALA A 160 9.43 4.18 14.56
C ALA A 160 9.59 3.62 15.97
N MET A 161 9.71 2.30 16.12
CA MET A 161 9.97 1.67 17.41
C MET A 161 11.36 1.99 17.96
N LEU A 162 12.38 2.01 17.09
CA LEU A 162 13.76 2.31 17.49
C LEU A 162 13.92 3.74 17.99
N GLU A 163 13.20 4.70 17.39
CA GLU A 163 13.19 6.09 17.84
C GLU A 163 12.58 6.26 19.24
N ASN A 164 11.72 5.33 19.67
CA ASN A 164 10.91 5.44 20.89
C ASN A 164 11.23 4.36 21.96
N THR A 165 12.33 3.61 21.80
CA THR A 165 12.51 2.32 22.49
C THR A 165 12.56 2.39 24.03
N THR A 166 11.74 1.54 24.68
CA THR A 166 11.82 1.11 26.09
C THR A 166 12.11 -0.41 26.18
N SER A 167 12.32 -0.97 27.39
CA SER A 167 12.67 -2.40 27.55
C SER A 167 11.59 -3.39 27.09
N ARG A 168 10.30 -2.99 27.08
CA ARG A 168 9.17 -3.81 26.61
C ARG A 168 9.14 -3.96 25.08
N ASP A 169 9.83 -3.07 24.37
CA ASP A 169 9.81 -3.03 22.90
C ASP A 169 10.75 -4.05 22.25
N LYS A 170 11.61 -4.73 23.05
CA LYS A 170 12.60 -5.69 22.55
C LYS A 170 11.99 -6.95 21.93
N GLU A 171 10.97 -7.55 22.56
CA GLU A 171 10.32 -8.77 22.03
C GLU A 171 9.54 -8.48 20.75
N LEU A 172 8.83 -7.36 20.72
CA LEU A 172 8.09 -6.91 19.54
C LEU A 172 9.04 -6.58 18.38
N LEU A 173 10.15 -5.90 18.66
CA LEU A 173 11.20 -5.60 17.67
C LEU A 173 11.80 -6.88 17.08
N LEU A 174 12.06 -7.90 17.91
CA LEU A 174 12.55 -9.20 17.45
C LEU A 174 11.54 -9.90 16.54
N SER A 175 10.26 -9.89 16.94
CA SER A 175 9.17 -10.48 16.14
C SER A 175 9.04 -9.80 14.77
N LEU A 176 9.03 -8.47 14.74
CA LEU A 176 8.98 -7.68 13.49
C LEU A 176 10.20 -7.90 12.61
N SER A 177 11.39 -8.01 13.21
CA SER A 177 12.64 -8.28 12.48
C SER A 177 12.61 -9.65 11.82
N ASN A 178 12.15 -10.69 12.53
CA ASN A 178 12.01 -12.04 11.98
C ASN A 178 10.99 -12.09 10.84
N ALA A 179 9.84 -11.41 11.01
CA ALA A 179 8.84 -11.30 9.96
C ALA A 179 9.38 -10.59 8.71
N SER A 180 10.18 -9.53 8.90
CA SER A 180 10.83 -8.78 7.82
C SER A 180 11.82 -9.65 7.04
N CYS A 181 12.63 -10.44 7.76
CA CYS A 181 13.59 -11.37 7.16
C CYS A 181 12.89 -12.40 6.25
N LYS A 182 11.76 -12.96 6.70
CA LYS A 182 10.96 -13.90 5.90
C LYS A 182 10.46 -13.26 4.59
N VAL A 183 9.87 -12.06 4.68
CA VAL A 183 9.36 -11.33 3.50
C VAL A 183 10.50 -10.97 2.54
N TYR A 184 11.67 -10.61 3.07
CA TYR A 184 12.85 -10.35 2.24
C TYR A 184 13.32 -11.59 1.47
N HIS A 185 13.40 -12.75 2.11
CA HIS A 185 13.80 -13.98 1.43
C HIS A 185 12.86 -14.32 0.27
N GLU A 186 11.56 -14.11 0.46
CA GLU A 186 10.54 -14.27 -0.58
C GLU A 186 10.76 -13.27 -1.73
N ALA A 187 10.93 -11.98 -1.42
CA ALA A 187 11.21 -10.94 -2.41
C ALA A 187 12.49 -11.22 -3.22
N ASN A 188 13.56 -11.63 -2.55
CA ASN A 188 14.84 -11.94 -3.17
C ASN A 188 14.75 -13.19 -4.06
N TYR A 189 14.03 -14.22 -3.62
CA TYR A 189 13.77 -15.41 -4.44
C TYR A 189 13.03 -15.04 -5.74
N MET A 190 12.02 -14.17 -5.67
CA MET A 190 11.31 -13.66 -6.85
C MET A 190 12.21 -12.81 -7.75
N TYR A 191 13.05 -11.94 -7.16
CA TYR A 191 14.03 -11.16 -7.89
C TYR A 191 15.01 -12.06 -8.69
N MET A 192 15.48 -13.14 -8.08
CA MET A 192 16.40 -14.07 -8.72
C MET A 192 15.75 -14.85 -9.86
N GLN A 193 14.46 -15.19 -9.74
CA GLN A 193 13.70 -15.83 -10.81
C GLN A 193 13.43 -14.90 -12.00
N THR A 194 13.15 -13.62 -11.73
CA THR A 194 12.89 -12.59 -12.75
C THR A 194 14.15 -12.06 -13.43
N LYS A 195 15.36 -12.27 -12.90
CA LYS A 195 16.63 -11.94 -13.59
C LYS A 195 16.81 -12.63 -14.96
N LYS A 196 16.00 -13.65 -15.27
CA LYS A 196 15.94 -14.31 -16.59
C LYS A 196 15.00 -13.63 -17.60
N LYS A 197 14.18 -12.63 -17.21
CA LYS A 197 13.26 -11.87 -18.09
C LYS A 197 12.92 -10.53 -17.41
N TYR A 198 13.34 -9.40 -18.00
CA TYR A 198 13.21 -8.00 -17.55
C TYR A 198 12.51 -7.74 -16.18
N ASN A 199 13.22 -7.14 -15.22
CA ASN A 199 12.81 -7.10 -13.81
C ASN A 199 12.42 -5.68 -13.31
N PRO A 200 11.14 -5.43 -12.95
CA PRO A 200 10.68 -4.18 -12.32
C PRO A 200 11.30 -3.88 -10.94
N LEU A 201 11.92 -4.86 -10.29
CA LEU A 201 12.53 -4.74 -8.96
C LEU A 201 13.95 -4.14 -8.97
N LYS A 202 14.44 -3.66 -10.13
CA LYS A 202 15.83 -3.16 -10.25
C LYS A 202 16.08 -1.87 -9.46
N GLY A 203 15.15 -0.89 -9.51
CA GLY A 203 15.19 0.30 -8.65
C GLY A 203 14.98 -0.01 -7.15
N PRO A 204 13.95 -0.81 -6.79
CA PRO A 204 13.74 -1.26 -5.42
C PRO A 204 14.91 -2.01 -4.78
N SER A 205 15.76 -2.68 -5.57
CA SER A 205 16.87 -3.49 -5.05
C SER A 205 17.93 -2.70 -4.25
N GLU A 206 18.19 -1.43 -4.59
CA GLU A 206 19.09 -0.58 -3.80
C GLU A 206 18.48 -0.20 -2.46
N ASN A 207 17.18 0.10 -2.42
CA ASN A 207 16.46 0.42 -1.18
C ASN A 207 16.26 -0.81 -0.30
N ILE A 208 16.00 -1.98 -0.90
CA ILE A 208 15.96 -3.28 -0.19
C ILE A 208 17.33 -3.58 0.44
N ASN A 209 18.43 -3.32 -0.28
CA ASN A 209 19.78 -3.50 0.26
C ASN A 209 20.09 -2.52 1.40
N LYS A 210 19.62 -1.27 1.33
CA LYS A 210 19.74 -0.30 2.44
C LYS A 210 18.93 -0.73 3.66
N ILE A 211 17.69 -1.20 3.47
CA ILE A 211 16.83 -1.76 4.53
C ILE A 211 17.52 -2.98 5.18
N ASN A 212 18.13 -3.85 4.38
CA ASN A 212 18.88 -5.02 4.87
C ASN A 212 20.12 -4.64 5.67
N ILE A 213 20.94 -3.71 5.17
CA ILE A 213 22.13 -3.25 5.90
C ILE A 213 21.69 -2.65 7.23
N TYR A 214 20.61 -1.89 7.26
CA TYR A 214 20.09 -1.29 8.48
C TYR A 214 19.56 -2.35 9.46
N ILE A 215 18.67 -3.25 9.03
CA ILE A 215 18.12 -4.34 9.87
C ILE A 215 19.24 -5.29 10.35
N TYR A 216 20.20 -5.64 9.49
CA TYR A 216 21.35 -6.48 9.85
C TYR A 216 22.27 -5.79 10.86
N ASN A 217 22.63 -4.53 10.63
CA ASN A 217 23.46 -3.77 11.57
C ASN A 217 22.75 -3.59 12.91
N LEU A 218 21.42 -3.45 12.93
CA LEU A 218 20.62 -3.39 14.15
C LEU A 218 20.57 -4.72 14.88
N TRP A 219 20.38 -5.83 14.18
CA TRP A 219 20.44 -7.18 14.76
C TRP A 219 21.82 -7.47 15.35
N VAL A 220 22.88 -7.13 14.62
CA VAL A 220 24.28 -7.25 15.06
C VAL A 220 24.52 -6.38 16.31
N SER A 221 24.18 -5.09 16.26
CA SER A 221 24.36 -4.19 17.41
C SER A 221 23.63 -4.71 18.65
N HIS A 222 22.41 -5.23 18.50
CA HIS A 222 21.61 -5.74 19.62
C HIS A 222 22.14 -7.09 20.16
N TYR A 223 22.61 -7.97 19.27
CA TYR A 223 23.21 -9.26 19.65
C TYR A 223 24.52 -9.07 20.43
N TYR A 224 25.33 -8.07 20.07
CA TYR A 224 26.60 -7.80 20.75
C TYR A 224 26.45 -6.99 22.04
N THR A 225 25.47 -6.10 22.17
CA THR A 225 25.21 -5.39 23.45
C THR A 225 24.68 -6.32 24.54
N ASN A 226 23.80 -7.28 24.21
CA ASN A 226 23.24 -8.20 25.22
C ASN A 226 24.20 -9.36 25.61
N LYS A 227 25.37 -9.47 24.96
CA LYS A 227 26.39 -10.48 25.29
C LYS A 227 27.50 -9.94 26.19
N MET A 228 27.53 -8.63 26.46
CA MET A 228 28.49 -8.01 27.39
C MET A 228 27.92 -7.81 28.80
N ASP A 229 26.61 -8.02 29.00
CA ASP A 229 25.92 -7.87 30.30
C ASP A 229 25.64 -9.21 31.01
N ASN A 230 26.22 -10.33 30.55
CA ASN A 230 26.14 -11.67 31.17
C ASN A 230 27.52 -12.27 31.42
#